data_AF-A0A7W5AL76-F1
#
_entry.id   AF-A0A7W5AL76-F1
#
_cell.length_a   1.000
_cell.length_b   1.000
_cell.length_c   1.000
_cell.angle_alpha   90.00
_cell.angle_beta   90.00
_cell.angle_gamma   90.00
#
_symmetry.space_group_name_H-M   'P 1'
#
loop_
_entity.id
_entity.type
_entity.pdbx_description
1 polymer ?
#
loop_
_entity_poly.entity_id
_entity_poly.type
_entity_poly.pdbx_seq_one_letter_code
_entity_poly.pdbx_strand_id
1 'polypeptide(L)'
;MWSGPFEDPPVISQDLRLAWRVTERIAADARLAGEPIGVVAQNRVVTLTGVVGSVRARAVAGEVAGAFPGVADVCNRLETAGPAGATTDPFEQLVARWAGERPDAARLIRARLRRERLLKAAVVLAALSVVLLVLLPRLTTG
;
A
#
# COMPACT_ATOMS: atom_id res chain seq x y z
N MET A 1 -7.55 26.96 -39.65
CA MET A 1 -7.00 25.60 -39.75
C MET A 1 -6.25 25.32 -38.47
N TRP A 2 -6.89 24.65 -37.51
CA TRP A 2 -6.24 24.23 -36.26
C TRP A 2 -5.45 22.95 -36.58
N SER A 3 -4.12 22.99 -36.47
CA SER A 3 -3.29 21.78 -36.43
C SER A 3 -3.08 21.44 -34.97
N GLY A 4 -3.83 20.47 -34.45
CA GLY A 4 -3.70 20.04 -33.06
C GLY A 4 -2.38 19.30 -32.82
N PRO A 5 -1.83 19.30 -31.60
CA PRO A 5 -0.50 18.77 -31.31
C PRO A 5 -0.46 17.22 -31.19
N PHE A 6 -1.33 16.47 -31.88
CA PHE A 6 -1.74 15.13 -31.42
C PHE A 6 -1.57 13.94 -32.36
N GLU A 7 -0.66 13.96 -33.35
CA GLU A 7 -0.30 12.69 -33.99
C GLU A 7 1.11 12.75 -34.57
N ASP A 8 2.10 12.52 -33.69
CA ASP A 8 3.22 11.72 -34.15
C ASP A 8 2.62 10.36 -34.58
N PRO A 9 2.93 9.84 -35.79
CA PRO A 9 2.51 8.49 -36.15
C PRO A 9 2.99 7.53 -35.05
N PRO A 10 2.28 6.43 -34.75
CA PRO A 10 2.70 5.51 -33.70
C PRO A 10 4.04 4.90 -34.08
N VAL A 11 5.12 5.56 -33.67
CA VAL A 11 6.45 4.98 -33.63
C VAL A 11 6.29 3.88 -32.61
N ILE A 12 6.23 2.62 -33.07
CA ILE A 12 6.24 1.46 -32.19
C ILE A 12 7.33 1.73 -31.15
N SER A 13 6.94 1.88 -29.89
CA SER A 13 7.90 2.32 -28.86
C SER A 13 8.96 1.23 -28.70
N GLN A 14 10.16 1.62 -28.27
CA GLN A 14 11.20 0.62 -27.99
C GLN A 14 10.72 -0.41 -26.96
N ASP A 15 9.91 0.02 -26.00
CA ASP A 15 9.27 -0.86 -25.04
C ASP A 15 8.25 -1.81 -25.68
N LEU A 16 7.43 -1.35 -26.63
CA LEU A 16 6.51 -2.25 -27.34
C LEU A 16 7.27 -3.33 -28.12
N ARG A 17 8.39 -2.96 -28.77
CA ARG A 17 9.29 -3.94 -29.40
C ARG A 17 9.93 -4.89 -28.38
N LEU A 18 10.30 -4.39 -27.20
CA LEU A 18 10.87 -5.20 -26.13
C LEU A 18 9.83 -6.21 -25.61
N ALA A 19 8.63 -5.75 -25.29
CA ALA A 19 7.51 -6.58 -24.85
C ALA A 19 7.21 -7.69 -25.88
N TRP A 20 7.08 -7.32 -27.15
CA TRP A 20 6.83 -8.29 -28.23
C TRP A 20 7.88 -9.40 -28.28
N ARG A 21 9.17 -9.04 -28.30
CA ARG A 21 10.26 -10.03 -28.37
C ARG A 21 10.37 -10.90 -27.12
N VAL A 22 10.09 -10.33 -25.94
CA VAL A 22 10.03 -11.10 -24.70
C VAL A 22 8.87 -12.09 -24.73
N THR A 23 7.69 -11.69 -25.24
CA THR A 23 6.55 -12.58 -25.45
C THR A 23 6.91 -13.74 -26.38
N GLU A 24 7.53 -13.47 -27.54
CA GLU A 24 8.00 -14.51 -28.46
C GLU A 24 8.97 -15.47 -27.77
N ARG A 25 9.91 -14.94 -26.98
CA ARG A 25 10.91 -15.76 -26.27
C ARG A 25 10.29 -16.64 -25.19
N ILE A 26 9.28 -16.14 -24.48
CA ILE A 26 8.51 -16.90 -23.49
C ILE A 26 7.69 -17.99 -24.19
N ALA A 27 6.99 -17.65 -25.28
CA ALA A 27 6.19 -18.61 -26.04
C ALA A 27 7.04 -19.73 -26.66
N ALA A 28 8.30 -19.44 -27.02
CA ALA A 28 9.24 -20.42 -27.53
C ALA A 28 9.87 -21.33 -26.45
N ASP A 29 9.78 -20.98 -25.16
CA ASP A 29 10.33 -21.81 -24.09
C ASP A 29 9.37 -22.96 -23.78
N ALA A 30 9.81 -24.19 -24.05
CA ALA A 30 9.01 -25.40 -23.81
C ALA A 30 8.56 -25.57 -22.35
N ARG A 31 9.26 -24.96 -21.38
CA ARG A 31 8.89 -25.01 -19.95
C ARG A 31 7.70 -24.10 -19.61
N LEU A 32 7.36 -23.16 -20.50
CA LEU A 32 6.27 -22.18 -20.35
C LEU A 32 5.17 -22.39 -21.39
N ALA A 33 5.26 -23.47 -22.18
CA ALA A 33 4.30 -23.76 -23.23
C ALA A 33 2.88 -23.92 -22.66
N GLY A 34 1.95 -23.13 -23.17
CA GLY A 34 0.54 -23.15 -22.73
C GLY A 34 0.24 -22.35 -21.46
N GLU A 35 1.24 -21.72 -20.84
CA GLU A 35 1.02 -20.84 -19.68
C GLU A 35 0.45 -19.48 -20.15
N PRO A 36 -0.68 -18.99 -19.58
CA PRO A 36 -1.28 -17.73 -19.98
C PRO A 36 -0.53 -16.55 -19.33
N ILE A 37 0.58 -16.16 -19.94
CA ILE A 37 1.48 -15.09 -19.47
C ILE A 37 1.28 -13.82 -20.30
N GLY A 38 0.79 -12.76 -19.67
CA GLY A 38 0.79 -11.41 -20.22
C GLY A 38 2.12 -10.71 -19.98
N VAL A 39 2.59 -9.98 -20.99
CA VAL A 39 3.88 -9.25 -20.96
C VAL A 39 3.63 -7.80 -21.35
N VAL A 40 4.08 -6.88 -20.51
CA VAL A 40 4.10 -5.44 -20.79
C VAL A 40 5.50 -4.93 -20.51
N ALA A 41 5.98 -3.95 -21.27
CA ALA A 41 7.23 -3.27 -20.98
C ALA A 41 7.02 -1.76 -20.90
N GLN A 42 7.72 -1.13 -19.97
CA GLN A 42 7.75 0.32 -19.80
C GLN A 42 9.10 0.73 -19.23
N ASN A 43 9.77 1.70 -19.85
CA ASN A 43 11.12 2.14 -19.47
C ASN A 43 12.10 0.98 -19.34
N ARG A 44 12.02 0.00 -20.26
CA ARG A 44 12.78 -1.27 -20.22
C ARG A 44 12.51 -2.20 -19.04
N VAL A 45 11.53 -1.89 -18.18
CA VAL A 45 11.08 -2.80 -17.12
C VAL A 45 9.97 -3.67 -17.67
N VAL A 46 10.16 -4.99 -17.62
CA VAL A 46 9.17 -5.97 -18.08
C VAL A 46 8.28 -6.37 -16.92
N THR A 47 6.97 -6.28 -17.10
CA THR A 47 5.99 -6.75 -16.14
C THR A 47 5.30 -8.00 -16.66
N LEU A 48 5.37 -9.08 -15.88
CA LEU A 48 4.71 -10.35 -16.17
C LEU A 48 3.45 -10.48 -15.32
N THR A 49 2.32 -10.80 -15.94
CA THR A 49 1.01 -10.93 -15.28
C THR A 49 0.25 -12.14 -15.79
N GLY A 50 -0.62 -12.73 -14.97
CA GLY A 50 -1.40 -13.91 -15.34
C GLY A 50 -1.35 -14.98 -14.24
N VAL A 51 -2.02 -16.11 -14.49
CA VAL A 51 -2.07 -17.25 -13.57
C VAL A 51 -1.35 -18.42 -14.23
N VAL A 52 -0.31 -18.94 -13.60
CA VAL A 52 0.47 -20.08 -14.10
C VAL A 52 0.20 -21.35 -13.30
N GLY A 53 0.41 -22.51 -13.93
CA GLY A 53 0.12 -23.81 -13.32
C GLY A 53 1.05 -24.20 -12.17
N SER A 54 2.22 -23.56 -12.04
CA SER A 54 3.20 -23.93 -11.02
C SER A 54 4.12 -22.79 -10.59
N VAL A 55 4.67 -22.89 -9.36
CA VAL A 55 5.73 -21.99 -8.86
C VAL A 55 6.97 -22.05 -9.74
N ARG A 56 7.25 -23.22 -10.33
CA ARG A 56 8.36 -23.41 -11.27
C ARG A 56 8.15 -22.59 -12.55
N ALA A 57 6.96 -22.63 -13.13
CA ALA A 57 6.62 -21.83 -14.32
C ALA A 57 6.77 -20.32 -14.03
N ARG A 58 6.29 -19.86 -12.87
CA ARG A 58 6.48 -18.47 -12.43
C ARG A 58 7.95 -18.07 -12.39
N ALA A 59 8.80 -18.89 -11.76
CA ALA A 59 10.23 -18.60 -11.64
C ALA A 59 10.94 -18.58 -13.00
N VAL A 60 10.65 -19.58 -13.84
CA VAL A 60 11.22 -19.69 -15.20
C VAL A 60 10.79 -18.52 -16.08
N ALA A 61 9.54 -18.07 -16.00
CA ALA A 61 9.09 -16.90 -16.74
C ALA A 61 9.88 -15.63 -16.37
N GLY A 62 10.16 -15.44 -15.08
CA GLY A 62 10.99 -14.33 -14.61
C GLY A 62 12.44 -14.42 -15.12
N GLU A 63 13.03 -15.61 -15.07
CA GLU A 63 14.38 -15.88 -15.58
C GLU A 63 14.49 -15.58 -17.09
N VAL A 64 13.55 -16.10 -17.87
CA VAL A 64 13.54 -15.95 -19.34
C VAL A 64 13.36 -14.48 -19.73
N ALA A 65 12.46 -13.75 -19.06
CA ALA A 65 12.26 -12.33 -19.30
C ALA A 65 13.50 -11.51 -18.90
N GLY A 66 14.10 -11.80 -17.74
CA GLY A 66 15.23 -11.05 -17.20
C GLY A 66 16.53 -11.26 -17.98
N ALA A 67 16.70 -12.43 -18.58
CA ALA A 67 17.85 -12.74 -19.43
C ALA A 67 17.76 -12.08 -20.82
N PHE A 68 16.64 -11.44 -21.18
CA PHE A 68 16.45 -10.91 -22.52
C PHE A 68 17.22 -9.59 -22.73
N PRO A 69 18.00 -9.44 -23.82
CA PRO A 69 18.77 -8.23 -24.08
C PRO A 69 17.91 -6.97 -24.16
N GLY A 70 18.26 -5.96 -23.36
CA GLY A 70 17.56 -4.68 -23.31
C GLY A 70 16.54 -4.57 -22.17
N VAL A 71 16.27 -5.65 -21.44
CA VAL A 71 15.50 -5.60 -20.19
C VAL A 71 16.38 -5.02 -19.07
N ALA A 72 15.85 -4.03 -18.36
CA ALA A 72 16.52 -3.40 -17.23
C ALA A 72 16.14 -4.09 -15.90
N ASP A 73 14.88 -4.49 -15.76
CA ASP A 73 14.36 -5.19 -14.59
C ASP A 73 13.08 -5.96 -14.95
N VAL A 74 12.67 -6.91 -14.09
CA VAL A 74 11.47 -7.72 -14.26
C VAL A 74 10.58 -7.67 -13.01
N CYS A 75 9.38 -7.11 -13.18
CA CYS A 75 8.31 -7.17 -12.20
C CYS A 75 7.46 -8.44 -12.43
N ASN A 76 7.75 -9.52 -11.70
CA ASN A 76 7.03 -10.80 -11.84
C ASN A 76 5.80 -10.90 -10.91
N ARG A 77 4.63 -10.54 -11.47
CA ARG A 77 3.32 -10.59 -10.80
C ARG A 77 2.48 -11.79 -11.25
N LEU A 78 3.13 -12.89 -11.65
CA LEU A 78 2.40 -14.13 -11.95
C LEU A 78 1.89 -14.77 -10.66
N GLU A 79 0.63 -15.18 -10.67
CA GLU A 79 0.01 -15.95 -9.61
C GLU A 79 0.09 -17.44 -9.95
N THR A 80 0.11 -18.30 -8.93
CA THR A 80 0.12 -19.75 -9.16
C THR A 80 -1.22 -20.35 -8.77
N ALA A 81 -1.82 -21.17 -9.63
CA ALA A 81 -3.10 -21.86 -9.38
C ALA A 81 -3.04 -22.97 -8.31
N GLY A 82 -2.09 -22.90 -7.38
CA GLY A 82 -2.00 -23.79 -6.23
C GLY A 82 -3.08 -23.48 -5.18
N PRO A 83 -3.37 -24.40 -4.25
CA PRO A 83 -4.39 -24.19 -3.24
C PRO A 83 -4.03 -22.95 -2.43
N ALA A 84 -4.83 -21.90 -2.59
CA ALA A 84 -4.86 -20.77 -1.68
C ALA A 84 -5.15 -21.34 -0.28
N GLY A 85 -4.14 -21.45 0.59
CA GLY A 85 -4.41 -21.85 1.98
C GLY A 85 -3.37 -22.62 2.78
N ALA A 86 -2.08 -22.61 2.43
CA ALA A 86 -1.06 -23.19 3.34
C ALA A 86 0.24 -22.37 3.43
N THR A 87 0.18 -21.08 3.13
CA THR A 87 1.14 -20.14 3.73
C THR A 87 0.32 -19.31 4.68
N THR A 88 0.27 -19.74 5.94
CA THR A 88 0.04 -18.78 7.01
C THR A 88 1.16 -17.76 6.84
N ASP A 89 0.84 -16.63 6.22
CA ASP A 89 1.79 -15.57 5.94
C ASP A 89 2.61 -15.33 7.22
N PRO A 90 3.95 -15.47 7.17
CA PRO A 90 4.79 -15.21 8.34
C PRO A 90 4.49 -13.86 8.99
N PHE A 91 4.03 -12.88 8.20
CA PHE A 91 3.56 -11.60 8.68
C PHE A 91 2.23 -11.71 9.43
N GLU A 92 1.22 -12.40 8.90
CA GLU A 92 -0.04 -12.67 9.61
C GLU A 92 0.18 -13.46 10.91
N GLN A 93 1.15 -14.39 10.93
CA GLN A 93 1.61 -15.08 12.14
C GLN A 93 2.21 -14.13 13.17
N LEU A 94 3.02 -13.16 12.71
CA LEU A 94 3.65 -12.15 13.55
C LEU A 94 2.59 -11.20 14.14
N VAL A 95 1.65 -10.75 13.30
CA VAL A 95 0.53 -9.88 13.69
C VAL A 95 -0.37 -10.58 14.71
N ALA A 96 -0.72 -11.84 14.49
CA ALA A 96 -1.55 -12.64 15.40
C ALA A 96 -0.87 -12.84 16.77
N ARG A 97 0.45 -13.08 16.78
CA ARG A 97 1.23 -13.18 18.02
C ARG A 97 1.15 -11.88 18.82
N TRP A 98 1.39 -10.74 18.18
CA TRP A 98 1.29 -9.42 18.82
C TRP A 98 -0.15 -9.05 19.23
N ALA A 99 -1.16 -9.58 18.55
CA ALA A 99 -2.56 -9.36 18.91
C ALA A 99 -2.95 -10.05 20.23
N GLY A 100 -2.36 -11.21 20.54
CA GLY A 100 -2.56 -11.93 21.80
C GLY A 100 -1.92 -11.25 23.03
N GLU A 101 -0.96 -10.35 22.81
CA GLU A 101 -0.11 -9.76 23.86
C GLU A 101 -0.45 -8.30 24.21
N ARG A 102 -1.55 -7.73 23.70
CA ARG A 102 -1.90 -6.34 24.04
C ARG A 102 -2.35 -6.22 25.50
N PRO A 103 -1.62 -5.51 26.38
CA PRO A 103 -2.23 -5.06 27.63
C PRO A 103 -3.39 -4.13 27.28
N ASP A 104 -4.53 -4.35 27.92
CA ASP A 104 -5.74 -3.53 27.79
C ASP A 104 -5.41 -2.04 27.82
N ALA A 105 -5.28 -1.39 26.66
CA ALA A 105 -5.14 0.07 26.58
C ALA A 105 -6.32 0.77 27.29
N ALA A 106 -7.45 0.06 27.41
CA ALA A 106 -8.64 0.45 28.18
C ALA A 106 -8.43 0.57 29.70
N ARG A 107 -7.41 -0.07 30.30
CA ARG A 107 -7.05 0.13 31.71
C ARG A 107 -6.35 1.47 31.94
N LEU A 108 -5.50 1.90 31.01
CA LEU A 108 -4.71 3.12 31.16
C LEU A 108 -5.54 4.39 30.98
N ILE A 109 -6.61 4.33 30.17
CA ILE A 109 -7.50 5.49 29.96
C ILE A 109 -8.34 5.79 31.21
N ARG A 110 -8.76 4.76 31.96
CA ARG A 110 -9.59 4.94 33.17
C ARG A 110 -8.84 5.53 34.37
N ALA A 111 -7.51 5.45 34.41
CA ALA A 111 -6.70 5.97 35.51
C ALA A 111 -6.54 7.51 35.48
N ARG A 112 -6.82 8.18 34.36
CA ARG A 112 -6.51 9.62 34.20
C ARG A 112 -7.67 10.58 34.51
N LEU A 113 -8.90 10.08 34.65
CA LEU A 113 -10.11 10.92 34.77
C LEU A 113 -10.64 11.15 36.21
N ARG A 114 -9.77 11.21 37.22
CA ARG A 114 -10.15 11.74 38.56
C ARG A 114 -9.56 13.11 38.90
N ARG A 115 -8.47 13.55 38.25
CA ARG A 115 -7.82 14.84 38.57
C ARG A 115 -8.42 16.06 37.85
N GLU A 116 -9.12 15.89 36.74
CA GLU A 116 -9.58 17.03 35.94
C GLU A 116 -10.84 17.74 36.48
N ARG A 117 -11.68 17.05 37.26
CA ARG A 117 -12.92 17.65 37.80
C ARG A 117 -12.64 18.71 38.87
N LEU A 118 -11.58 18.52 39.67
CA LEU A 118 -11.19 19.47 40.71
C LEU A 118 -10.53 20.73 40.14
N LEU A 119 -9.69 20.55 39.09
CA LEU A 119 -9.04 21.69 38.43
C LEU A 119 -10.05 22.56 37.68
N LYS A 120 -10.99 21.95 36.95
CA LYS A 120 -12.05 22.71 36.25
C LYS A 120 -12.97 23.45 37.23
N ALA A 121 -13.32 22.85 38.37
CA ALA A 121 -14.11 23.51 39.40
C ALA A 121 -13.37 24.69 40.07
N ALA A 122 -12.08 24.52 40.39
CA ALA A 122 -11.28 25.58 41.02
C ALA A 122 -11.13 26.83 40.12
N VAL A 123 -10.90 26.64 38.81
CA VAL A 123 -10.79 27.75 37.85
C VAL A 123 -12.11 28.51 37.72
N VAL A 124 -13.25 27.81 37.67
CA VAL A 124 -14.57 28.45 37.60
C VAL A 124 -14.87 29.27 38.85
N LEU A 125 -14.54 28.75 40.04
CA LEU A 125 -14.73 29.48 41.29
C LEU A 125 -13.84 30.74 41.38
N ALA A 126 -12.58 30.65 40.95
CA ALA A 126 -11.68 31.80 40.90
C ALA A 126 -12.18 32.88 39.91
N ALA A 127 -12.70 32.46 38.75
CA ALA A 127 -13.29 33.40 37.78
C ALA A 127 -14.53 34.09 38.36
N LEU A 128 -15.42 33.34 39.02
CA LEU A 128 -16.61 33.90 39.68
C LEU A 128 -16.25 34.87 40.80
N SER A 129 -15.22 34.61 41.60
CA SER A 129 -14.80 35.53 42.67
C SER A 129 -14.29 36.85 42.12
N VAL A 130 -13.52 36.83 41.03
CA VAL A 130 -13.03 38.05 40.37
C VAL A 130 -14.20 38.85 39.78
N VAL A 131 -15.13 38.18 39.11
CA VAL A 131 -16.33 38.83 38.57
C VAL A 131 -17.16 39.46 39.69
N LEU A 132 -17.38 38.75 40.79
CA LEU A 132 -18.11 39.26 41.94
C LEU A 132 -17.40 40.48 42.56
N LEU A 133 -16.08 40.42 42.74
CA LEU A 133 -15.28 41.53 43.28
C LEU A 133 -15.38 42.80 42.41
N VAL A 134 -15.42 42.64 41.08
CA VAL A 134 -15.53 43.76 40.13
C VAL A 134 -16.96 44.32 40.06
N LEU A 135 -17.98 43.48 40.18
CA LEU A 135 -19.40 43.89 40.11
C LEU A 135 -19.95 44.44 41.42
N LEU A 136 -19.46 43.99 42.57
CA LEU A 136 -19.93 44.45 43.90
C LEU A 136 -19.88 45.98 44.08
N PRO A 137 -18.79 46.71 43.78
CA PRO A 137 -18.75 48.17 43.99
C PRO A 137 -19.65 48.95 43.01
N ARG A 138 -20.10 48.33 41.91
CA ARG A 138 -21.01 48.95 40.93
C ARG A 138 -22.46 48.97 41.41
N LEU A 139 -22.81 48.17 42.42
CA LEU A 139 -24.18 48.03 42.94
C LEU A 139 -24.40 48.81 44.25
N THR A 140 -23.34 49.28 44.91
CA THR A 140 -23.42 50.02 46.19
C THR A 140 -23.24 51.53 46.05
N THR A 141 -23.07 52.05 44.82
CA THR A 141 -22.85 53.48 44.57
C THR A 141 -23.99 54.13 43.76
N GLY A 142 -25.21 53.62 43.93
CA GLY A 142 -26.45 54.18 43.37
C GLY A 142 -27.43 54.57 44.46
#